data_AF-F0UC47-F1
#
_entry.id   AF-F0UC47-F1
#
_cell.length_a   1.000
_cell.length_b   1.000
_cell.length_c   1.000
_cell.angle_alpha   90.00
_cell.angle_beta   90.00
_cell.angle_gamma   90.00
#
_symmetry.space_group_name_H-M   'P 1'
#
loop_
_entity.id
_entity.type
_entity.pdbx_description
1 polymer ?
#
loop_
_entity_poly.entity_id
_entity_poly.type
_entity_poly.pdbx_seq_one_letter_code
_entity_poly.pdbx_strand_id
1 'polypeptide(L)'
;MAMVLSYHNMRLWLVGSAGKVELVILLKWTKAEGNFVKGKIETWGMDSEGSEVLLQREEIFPEPQTGGSDQVIRVIRKQLFGSTLPAGRNPDDVFGLSVSNLRSKVAIAMQHDGYRPASSTSTTNGIEG
;
A
#
# COMPACT_ATOMS: atom_id res chain seq x y z
N MET A 1 9.70 7.37 15.82
CA MET A 1 10.60 6.63 14.92
C MET A 1 9.81 6.24 13.68
N ALA A 2 9.96 6.96 12.56
CA ALA A 2 9.22 6.66 11.33
C ALA A 2 10.03 5.65 10.51
N MET A 3 9.58 4.40 10.46
CA MET A 3 10.17 3.38 9.58
C MET A 3 9.70 3.65 8.15
N VAL A 4 10.48 4.43 7.40
CA VAL A 4 10.32 4.55 5.96
C VAL A 4 10.93 3.30 5.33
N LEU A 5 10.11 2.39 4.83
CA LEU A 5 10.61 1.27 4.03
C LEU A 5 11.09 1.84 2.68
N SER A 6 12.40 1.99 2.53
CA SER A 6 13.02 2.51 1.30
C SER A 6 13.05 1.44 0.19
N TYR A 7 13.23 1.87 -1.06
CA TYR A 7 13.43 0.97 -2.20
C TYR A 7 14.60 -0.01 -1.96
N HIS A 8 15.68 0.46 -1.33
CA HIS A 8 16.84 -0.37 -1.00
C HIS A 8 16.47 -1.51 -0.04
N ASN A 9 15.61 -1.24 0.95
CA ASN A 9 15.13 -2.27 1.86
C ASN A 9 14.25 -3.29 1.13
N MET A 10 13.35 -2.84 0.24
CA MET A 10 12.53 -3.74 -0.56
C MET A 10 13.38 -4.73 -1.37
N ARG A 11 14.40 -4.23 -2.08
CA ARG A 11 15.29 -5.07 -2.87
C ARG A 11 16.09 -6.04 -2.00
N LEU A 12 16.54 -5.60 -0.82
CA LEU A 12 17.20 -6.49 0.13
C LEU A 12 16.28 -7.63 0.58
N TRP A 13 14.99 -7.36 0.82
CA TRP A 13 14.03 -8.41 1.19
C TRP A 13 13.74 -9.36 0.03
N LEU A 14 13.51 -8.87 -1.19
CA LEU A 14 13.19 -9.75 -2.32
C LEU A 14 14.41 -10.55 -2.81
N VAL A 15 15.55 -9.88 -3.03
CA VAL A 15 16.77 -10.50 -3.57
C VAL A 15 17.57 -11.19 -2.48
N GLY A 16 17.77 -10.51 -1.35
CA GLY A 16 18.63 -10.98 -0.26
C GLY A 16 18.03 -12.13 0.57
N SER A 17 16.73 -12.40 0.46
CA SER A 17 16.08 -13.50 1.17
C SER A 17 16.27 -14.87 0.49
N ALA A 18 16.90 -14.91 -0.69
CA ALA A 18 17.06 -16.14 -1.49
C ALA A 18 15.73 -16.87 -1.74
N GLY A 19 14.68 -16.11 -2.08
CA GLY A 19 13.36 -16.64 -2.43
C GLY A 19 12.44 -16.92 -1.23
N LYS A 20 12.84 -16.59 0.00
CA LYS A 20 11.98 -16.75 1.19
C LYS A 20 10.92 -15.66 1.33
N VAL A 21 11.15 -14.49 0.73
CA VAL A 21 10.18 -13.40 0.66
C VAL A 21 9.73 -13.25 -0.79
N GLU A 22 8.48 -13.62 -1.06
CA GLU A 22 7.88 -13.57 -2.40
C GLU A 22 7.21 -12.21 -2.69
N LEU A 23 6.92 -11.44 -1.65
CA LEU A 23 6.14 -10.20 -1.74
C LEU A 23 6.60 -9.18 -0.70
N VAL A 24 6.74 -7.91 -1.10
CA VAL A 24 6.97 -6.78 -0.20
C VAL A 24 5.90 -5.72 -0.42
N ILE A 25 5.23 -5.31 0.67
CA ILE A 25 4.27 -4.21 0.66
C ILE A 25 4.93 -2.98 1.29
N LEU A 26 5.05 -1.91 0.52
CA LEU A 26 5.61 -0.64 0.94
C LEU A 26 4.49 0.38 1.20
N LEU A 27 4.42 0.89 2.42
CA LEU A 27 3.64 2.07 2.77
C LEU A 27 4.53 3.30 2.70
N LYS A 28 4.20 4.24 1.81
CA LYS A 28 4.99 5.43 1.54
C LYS A 28 4.18 6.66 1.91
N TRP A 29 4.68 7.41 2.87
CA TRP A 29 4.03 8.62 3.39
C TRP A 29 4.86 9.84 3.06
N THR A 30 4.18 10.93 2.68
CA THR A 30 4.80 12.22 2.43
C THR A 30 4.06 13.28 3.24
N LYS A 31 4.78 13.94 4.15
CA LYS A 31 4.26 15.11 4.87
C LYS A 31 4.22 16.30 3.92
N ALA A 32 3.07 16.96 3.86
CA ALA A 32 2.86 18.24 3.21
C ALA A 32 2.71 19.36 4.27
N GLU A 33 2.56 20.60 3.80
CA GLU A 33 2.29 21.75 4.66
C GLU A 33 1.02 21.53 5.51
N GLY A 34 0.89 22.27 6.62
CA GLY A 34 -0.29 22.17 7.48
C GLY A 34 -0.49 20.81 8.16
N ASN A 35 0.57 19.99 8.27
CA ASN A 35 0.54 18.61 8.77
C ASN A 35 -0.38 17.67 7.96
N PHE A 36 -0.65 18.00 6.70
CA PHE A 36 -1.30 17.07 5.79
C PHE A 36 -0.34 15.94 5.41
N VAL A 37 -0.88 14.73 5.20
CA VAL A 37 -0.10 13.56 4.80
C VAL A 37 -0.71 12.94 3.56
N LYS A 38 0.11 12.82 2.52
CA LYS A 38 -0.15 11.99 1.34
C LYS A 38 0.37 10.58 1.61
N GLY A 39 -0.28 9.59 1.06
CA GLY A 39 0.07 8.19 1.28
C GLY A 39 -0.21 7.35 0.06
N LYS A 40 0.70 6.44 -0.26
CA LYS A 40 0.50 5.41 -1.27
C LYS A 40 1.03 4.07 -0.79
N ILE A 41 0.48 3.02 -1.35
CA ILE A 41 0.93 1.64 -1.16
C ILE A 41 1.49 1.12 -2.47
N GLU A 42 2.63 0.45 -2.41
CA GLU A 42 3.26 -0.23 -3.54
C GLU A 42 3.51 -1.68 -3.15
N THR A 43 3.11 -2.62 -4.00
CA THR A 43 3.35 -4.04 -3.81
C THR A 43 4.38 -4.50 -4.82
N TRP A 44 5.46 -5.09 -4.34
CA TRP A 44 6.60 -5.54 -5.12
C TRP A 44 6.78 -7.04 -5.00
N GLY A 45 7.17 -7.69 -6.09
CA GLY A 45 7.54 -9.10 -6.13
C GLY A 45 8.69 -9.32 -7.10
N MET A 46 8.92 -10.58 -7.45
CA MET A 46 9.92 -10.97 -8.45
C MET A 46 9.19 -11.49 -9.70
N ASP A 47 9.70 -11.16 -10.88
CA ASP A 47 9.26 -11.79 -12.12
C ASP A 47 9.97 -13.15 -12.32
N SER A 48 9.66 -13.82 -13.44
CA SER A 48 10.26 -15.11 -13.80
C SER A 48 11.77 -15.03 -14.10
N GLU A 49 12.28 -13.83 -14.37
CA GLU A 49 13.70 -13.58 -14.65
C GLU A 49 14.49 -13.28 -13.36
N GLY A 50 13.80 -13.23 -12.21
CA GLY A 50 14.41 -12.91 -10.92
C GLY A 50 14.71 -11.42 -10.77
N SER A 51 13.99 -10.55 -11.47
CA SER A 51 14.06 -9.11 -11.32
C SER A 51 12.90 -8.59 -10.47
N GLU A 52 13.13 -7.51 -9.70
CA GLU A 52 12.06 -6.89 -8.94
C GLU A 52 11.03 -6.20 -9.87
N VAL A 53 9.74 -6.38 -9.58
CA VAL A 53 8.66 -5.79 -10.34
C VAL A 53 7.59 -5.19 -9.42
N LEU A 54 7.11 -4.00 -9.78
CA LEU A 54 5.95 -3.37 -9.15
C LEU A 54 4.68 -4.07 -9.64
N LEU A 55 4.01 -4.79 -8.75
CA LEU A 55 2.80 -5.57 -9.06
C LEU A 55 1.53 -4.71 -8.98
N GLN A 56 1.45 -3.84 -7.98
CA GLN A 56 0.28 -2.99 -7.76
C GLN A 56 0.68 -1.70 -7.05
N ARG A 57 0.00 -0.60 -7.36
CA ARG A 57 0.09 0.68 -6.64
C ARG A 57 -1.30 1.22 -6.39
N GLU A 58 -1.56 1.68 -5.18
CA GLU A 58 -2.80 2.38 -4.83
C GLU A 58 -2.49 3.66 -4.05
N GLU A 59 -3.31 4.69 -4.25
CA GLU A 59 -3.28 5.90 -3.43
C GLU A 59 -4.09 5.65 -2.15
N ILE A 60 -3.49 5.93 -0.99
CA ILE A 60 -4.15 5.93 0.31
C ILE A 60 -4.74 7.32 0.55
N PHE A 61 -3.90 8.36 0.47
CA PHE A 61 -4.33 9.76 0.57
C PHE A 61 -3.65 10.61 -0.51
N PRO A 62 -4.41 11.46 -1.23
CA PRO A 62 -5.84 11.67 -1.04
C PRO A 62 -6.66 10.47 -1.52
N GLU A 63 -7.87 10.33 -0.96
CA GLU A 63 -8.79 9.31 -1.42
C GLU A 63 -9.14 9.57 -2.91
N PRO A 64 -9.03 8.54 -3.77
CA PRO A 64 -9.46 8.66 -5.16
C PRO A 64 -10.95 9.03 -5.25
N GLN A 65 -11.32 9.79 -6.26
CA GLN A 65 -12.69 10.30 -6.43
C GLN A 65 -13.74 9.18 -6.46
N THR A 66 -14.93 9.49 -5.95
CA THR A 66 -16.07 8.58 -5.81
C THR A 66 -16.45 7.96 -7.16
N GLY A 67 -16.45 6.62 -7.22
CA GLY A 67 -16.61 5.84 -8.46
C GLY A 67 -15.39 4.97 -8.79
N GLY A 68 -14.25 5.19 -8.12
CA GLY A 68 -13.14 4.24 -8.11
C GLY A 68 -13.54 2.95 -7.40
N SER A 69 -13.29 1.80 -8.04
CA SER A 69 -13.48 0.47 -7.48
C SER A 69 -12.92 0.34 -6.06
N ASP A 70 -13.47 -0.56 -5.24
CA ASP A 70 -12.87 -0.97 -3.97
C ASP A 70 -11.37 -1.22 -4.15
N GLN A 71 -10.55 -0.33 -3.59
CA GLN A 71 -9.11 -0.46 -3.67
C GLN A 71 -8.67 -1.59 -2.75
N VAL A 72 -8.24 -2.67 -3.38
CA VAL A 72 -7.86 -3.91 -2.71
C VAL A 72 -6.49 -4.32 -3.23
N ILE A 73 -5.53 -4.47 -2.32
CA ILE A 73 -4.25 -5.08 -2.66
C ILE A 73 -4.45 -6.59 -2.75
N ARG A 74 -4.19 -7.14 -3.93
CA ARG A 74 -4.39 -8.57 -4.20
C ARG A 74 -3.10 -9.31 -3.88
N VAL A 75 -3.16 -10.21 -2.90
CA VAL A 75 -2.06 -11.11 -2.56
C VAL A 75 -2.58 -12.54 -2.57
N ILE A 76 -1.79 -13.52 -2.98
CA ILE A 76 -2.21 -14.92 -2.87
C ILE A 76 -1.81 -15.50 -1.52
N ARG A 77 -2.57 -16.48 -1.01
CA ARG A 77 -2.35 -17.00 0.34
C ARG A 77 -0.94 -17.51 0.59
N LYS A 78 -0.32 -18.16 -0.40
CA LYS A 78 1.08 -18.64 -0.25
C LYS A 78 2.08 -17.51 -0.03
N GLN A 79 1.85 -16.31 -0.56
CA GLN A 79 2.72 -15.16 -0.33
C GLN A 79 2.64 -14.65 1.12
N LEU A 80 1.52 -14.88 1.82
CA LEU A 80 1.35 -14.46 3.22
C LEU A 80 1.79 -15.52 4.21
N PHE A 81 1.50 -16.79 3.92
CA PHE A 81 1.64 -17.88 4.88
C PHE A 81 2.77 -18.86 4.52
N GLY A 82 3.32 -18.81 3.30
CA GLY A 82 4.34 -19.75 2.83
C GLY A 82 3.94 -21.21 3.10
N SER A 83 4.86 -21.96 3.71
CA SER A 83 4.63 -23.35 4.11
C SER A 83 3.71 -23.52 5.33
N THR A 84 3.34 -22.45 6.02
CA THR A 84 2.44 -22.48 7.19
C THR A 84 0.96 -22.34 6.83
N LEU A 85 0.64 -22.43 5.53
CA LEU A 85 -0.73 -22.37 5.05
C LEU A 85 -1.60 -23.46 5.72
N PRO A 86 -2.74 -23.11 6.33
CA PRO A 86 -3.61 -24.10 6.97
C PRO A 86 -4.05 -25.19 5.98
N ALA A 87 -4.10 -26.44 6.46
CA ALA A 87 -4.52 -27.58 5.64
C ALA A 87 -5.91 -27.35 5.01
N GLY A 88 -6.06 -27.77 3.76
CA GLY A 88 -7.31 -27.60 3.00
C GLY A 88 -7.54 -26.20 2.41
N ARG A 89 -6.57 -25.28 2.53
CA ARG A 89 -6.60 -23.99 1.83
C ARG A 89 -5.83 -24.07 0.52
N ASN A 90 -6.38 -23.47 -0.53
CA ASN A 90 -5.69 -23.33 -1.80
C ASN A 90 -4.61 -22.23 -1.68
N PRO A 91 -3.33 -22.55 -1.97
CA PRO A 91 -2.23 -21.58 -1.91
C PRO A 91 -2.39 -20.39 -2.87
N ASP A 92 -3.09 -20.59 -3.98
CA ASP A 92 -3.26 -19.58 -5.03
C ASP A 92 -4.53 -18.74 -4.87
N ASP A 93 -5.31 -18.96 -3.81
CA ASP A 93 -6.47 -18.12 -3.50
C ASP A 93 -6.05 -16.66 -3.29
N VAL A 94 -6.76 -15.74 -3.94
CA VAL A 94 -6.59 -14.31 -3.71
C VAL A 94 -7.15 -13.94 -2.33
N PHE A 95 -6.30 -13.35 -1.52
CA PHE A 95 -6.62 -12.67 -0.28
C PHE A 95 -6.54 -11.16 -0.51
N GLY A 96 -7.68 -10.47 -0.41
CA GLY A 96 -7.78 -9.03 -0.63
C GLY A 96 -7.50 -8.22 0.63
N LEU A 97 -6.49 -7.36 0.62
CA LEU A 97 -6.24 -6.38 1.68
C LEU A 97 -6.95 -5.06 1.35
N SER A 98 -7.95 -4.69 2.14
CA SER A 98 -8.76 -3.48 1.93
C SER A 98 -7.97 -2.21 2.24
N VAL A 99 -7.80 -1.35 1.22
CA VAL A 99 -7.17 -0.02 1.38
C VAL A 99 -8.11 0.94 2.10
N SER A 100 -9.42 0.82 1.94
CA SER A 100 -10.39 1.62 2.69
C SER A 100 -10.32 1.36 4.20
N ASN A 101 -10.22 0.09 4.62
CA ASN A 101 -10.02 -0.26 6.03
C ASN A 101 -8.68 0.31 6.56
N LEU A 102 -7.62 0.22 5.75
CA LEU A 102 -6.33 0.81 6.08
C LEU A 102 -6.45 2.34 6.27
N ARG A 103 -7.13 3.06 5.37
CA ARG A 103 -7.38 4.51 5.52
C ARG A 103 -8.03 4.84 6.84
N SER A 104 -9.11 4.13 7.21
CA SER A 104 -9.82 4.38 8.47
C SER A 104 -8.91 4.24 9.67
N LYS A 105 -8.10 3.17 9.72
CA LYS A 105 -7.15 2.93 10.82
C LYS A 105 -6.04 3.99 10.87
N VAL A 106 -5.49 4.34 9.71
CA VAL A 106 -4.42 5.32 9.60
C VAL A 106 -4.92 6.72 9.96
N ALA A 107 -6.13 7.11 9.54
CA ALA A 107 -6.70 8.41 9.87
C ALA A 107 -6.82 8.62 11.39
N ILE A 108 -7.23 7.58 12.13
CA ILE A 108 -7.28 7.61 13.59
C ILE A 108 -5.88 7.82 14.19
N ALA A 109 -4.89 7.06 13.72
CA ALA A 109 -3.52 7.17 14.20
C ALA A 109 -2.88 8.55 13.87
N MET A 110 -3.08 9.04 12.64
CA MET A 110 -2.61 10.36 12.22
C MET A 110 -3.20 11.47 13.08
N GLN A 111 -4.50 11.40 13.39
CA GLN A 111 -5.16 12.40 14.22
C GLN A 111 -4.57 12.44 15.64
N HIS A 112 -4.32 11.26 16.23
CA HIS A 112 -3.66 11.16 17.53
C HIS A 112 -2.27 11.83 17.54
N ASP A 113 -1.55 11.74 16.42
CA ASP A 113 -0.20 12.29 16.27
C ASP A 113 -0.18 13.74 15.71
N GLY A 114 -1.34 14.40 15.58
CA GLY A 114 -1.45 15.79 15.12
C GLY A 114 -1.34 15.99 13.60
N TYR A 115 -1.49 14.92 12.82
CA TYR A 115 -1.52 14.92 11.36
C TYR A 115 -2.94 14.80 10.80
N ARG A 116 -3.11 15.14 9.52
CA ARG A 116 -4.38 15.04 8.80
C ARG A 116 -4.19 14.37 7.44
N PRO A 117 -5.14 13.54 6.98
CA PRO A 117 -5.12 13.04 5.61
C PRO A 117 -5.17 14.18 4.58
N ALA A 118 -4.39 14.08 3.52
CA ALA A 118 -4.55 14.97 2.37
C ALA A 118 -5.91 14.72 1.70
N SER A 119 -6.59 15.78 1.26
CA SER A 119 -7.83 15.72 0.50
C SER A 119 -7.58 16.00 -0.99
N SER A 120 -8.35 15.37 -1.87
CA SER A 120 -8.38 15.74 -3.29
C SER A 120 -9.01 17.13 -3.39
N THR A 121 -8.23 18.18 -3.58
CA THR A 121 -8.78 19.53 -3.79
C THR A 121 -9.51 19.56 -5.13
N SER A 122 -10.85 19.63 -5.10
CA SER A 122 -11.62 20.04 -6.28
C SER A 122 -11.35 21.52 -6.51
N THR A 123 -10.55 21.85 -7.53
CA THR A 123 -10.47 23.22 -8.04
C THR A 123 -11.82 23.55 -8.66
N THR A 124 -12.73 24.14 -7.88
CA THR A 124 -13.89 24.84 -8.43
C THR A 124 -13.36 26.07 -9.13
N ASN A 125 -13.20 25.97 -10.46
CA ASN A 125 -12.93 27.11 -11.31
C ASN A 125 -14.00 28.18 -11.05
N GLY A 126 -13.52 29.40 -10.82
CA GLY A 126 -14.35 30.57 -10.56
C GLY A 126 -15.43 30.74 -11.62
N ILE A 127 -16.64 30.99 -11.15
CA ILE A 127 -17.69 31.57 -11.95
C ILE A 127 -17.38 33.07 -11.96
N GLU A 128 -16.83 33.56 -13.07
CA GLU A 128 -16.92 34.99 -13.40
C GLU A 128 -18.14 35.18 -14.31
N GLY A 129 -19.08 35.99 -13.80
CA GLY A 129 -20.13 36.68 -14.53
C GLY A 129 -20.21 38.09 -13.97
#